data_AF-A0A2V6JWE7-F1
#
_entry.id   AF-A0A2V6JWE7-F1
#
_cell.length_a   1.000
_cell.length_b   1.000
_cell.length_c   1.000
_cell.angle_alpha   90.00
_cell.angle_beta   90.00
_cell.angle_gamma   90.00
#
_symmetry.space_group_name_H-M   'P 1'
#
loop_
_entity.id
_entity.type
_entity.pdbx_description
1 polymer ?
#
loop_
_entity_poly.entity_id
_entity_poly.type
_entity_poly.pdbx_seq_one_letter_code
_entity_poly.pdbx_strand_id
1 'polypeptide(L)' 'KVPVIDDCDQIVVGHRMSLTMSCDHRVIDGALGAEYLKELRHLLENPALLLV' A
#
# COMPACT_ATOMS: atom_id res chain seq x y z
N LYS A 1 3.07 13.86 -9.72
CA LYS A 1 2.51 12.76 -10.57
C LYS A 1 3.68 12.00 -11.18
N VAL A 2 3.59 10.68 -11.29
CA VAL A 2 4.68 9.81 -11.75
C VAL A 2 4.14 8.83 -12.79
N PRO A 3 4.95 8.36 -13.75
CA PRO A 3 4.52 7.30 -14.66
C PRO A 3 4.30 6.00 -13.87
N VAL A 4 3.15 5.35 -14.08
CA VAL A 4 2.79 4.05 -13.52
C VAL A 4 2.22 3.17 -14.62
N ILE A 5 2.32 1.85 -14.45
CA ILE A 5 1.70 0.89 -15.37
C ILE A 5 0.33 0.53 -14.78
N ASP A 6 -0.72 0.62 -15.59
CA ASP A 6 -2.07 0.22 -15.21
C ASP A 6 -2.33 -1.28 -15.46
N ASP A 7 -3.51 -1.77 -15.08
CA ASP A 7 -3.90 -3.17 -15.23
C ASP A 7 -4.00 -3.63 -16.71
N CYS A 8 -4.04 -2.69 -17.65
CA CYS A 8 -4.05 -2.93 -19.10
C CYS A 8 -2.64 -2.90 -19.71
N ASP A 9 -1.59 -2.88 -18.88
CA ASP A 9 -0.18 -2.79 -19.28
C ASP A 9 0.18 -1.47 -20.01
N GLN A 10 -0.55 -0.38 -19.72
CA GLN A 10 -0.31 0.94 -20.30
C GLN A 10 0.41 1.87 -19.34
N ILE A 11 1.31 2.71 -19.87
CA ILE A 11 1.96 3.76 -19.08
C ILE A 11 1.00 4.94 -18.93
N VAL A 12 0.53 5.17 -17.71
CA VAL A 12 -0.39 6.25 -17.34
C VAL A 12 0.22 7.17 -16.30
N VAL A 13 -0.36 8.38 -16.17
CA VAL A 13 0.06 9.35 -15.14
C VAL A 13 -0.65 9.03 -13.83
N GLY A 14 0.11 8.56 -12.83
CA GLY A 14 -0.41 8.18 -11.52
C GLY A 14 0.01 9.09 -10.37
N HIS A 15 -0.63 8.86 -9.22
CA HIS A 15 -0.22 9.38 -7.92
C HIS A 15 0.44 8.26 -7.13
N ARG A 16 1.59 8.54 -6.51
CA ARG A 16 2.30 7.58 -5.66
C ARG A 16 2.68 8.28 -4.37
N MET A 17 2.53 7.57 -3.26
CA MET A 17 2.93 8.03 -1.94
C MET A 17 3.86 7.00 -1.30
N SER A 18 4.76 7.47 -0.44
CA SER A 18 5.59 6.62 0.39
C SER A 18 4.97 6.52 1.78
N LEU A 19 4.98 5.33 2.37
CA LEU A 19 4.52 5.07 3.72
C LEU A 19 5.64 4.37 4.49
N THR A 20 5.84 4.79 5.74
CA THR A 20 6.81 4.19 6.66
C THR A 20 6.07 3.86 7.95
N MET A 21 6.28 2.65 8.46
CA MET A 21 5.76 2.21 9.74
C MET A 21 6.92 1.85 10.66
N SER A 22 6.86 2.33 11.90
CA SER A 22 7.76 1.91 12.98
C SER A 22 7.01 0.92 13.88
N CYS A 23 7.65 -0.20 14.20
CA CYS A 23 7.08 -1.23 15.05
C CYS A 23 8.03 -1.59 16.19
N ASP A 24 7.48 -2.04 17.33
CA ASP A 24 8.26 -2.71 18.36
C ASP A 24 8.61 -4.12 17.87
N HIS A 25 9.88 -4.34 17.52
CA HIS A 25 10.33 -5.60 16.94
C HIS A 25 10.28 -6.78 17.94
N ARG A 26 10.11 -6.52 19.24
CA ARG A 26 9.93 -7.58 20.23
C ARG A 26 8.55 -8.24 20.14
N VAL A 27 7.60 -7.55 19.50
CA VAL A 27 6.20 -7.96 19.39
C VAL A 27 5.85 -8.25 17.93
N ILE A 28 6.33 -7.44 17.00
CA ILE A 28 6.02 -7.54 15.57
C ILE A 28 7.30 -7.87 14.82
N ASP A 29 7.31 -9.00 14.11
CA ASP A 29 8.38 -9.30 13.17
C ASP A 29 8.20 -8.58 11.82
N GLY A 30 9.24 -8.62 10.99
CA GLY A 30 9.23 -7.96 9.69
C GLY A 30 8.22 -8.53 8.70
N ALA A 31 7.86 -9.81 8.79
CA ALA A 31 6.92 -10.45 7.88
C ALA A 31 5.50 -9.95 8.17
N LEU A 32 5.09 -9.97 9.44
CA LEU A 32 3.80 -9.46 9.88
C LEU A 32 3.66 -7.96 9.57
N GLY A 33 4.73 -7.18 9.80
CA GLY A 33 4.73 -5.76 9.44
C GLY A 33 4.56 -5.50 7.94
N ALA A 34 5.18 -6.34 7.09
CA ALA A 34 5.04 -6.25 5.64
C ALA A 34 3.64 -6.64 5.16
N GLU A 35 3.04 -7.69 5.74
CA GLU A 35 1.66 -8.09 5.45
C GLU A 35 0.67 -6.98 5.83
N TYR A 36 0.84 -6.37 7.01
CA TYR A 36 0.01 -5.24 7.43
C TYR A 36 0.11 -4.06 6.45
N LEU A 37 1.32 -3.67 6.03
CA LEU A 37 1.50 -2.58 5.07
C LEU A 37 0.90 -2.89 3.70
N LYS A 38 0.92 -4.16 3.28
CA LYS A 38 0.29 -4.60 2.03
C LYS A 38 -1.24 -4.46 2.10
N GLU A 39 -1.85 -4.88 3.19
CA GLU A 39 -3.30 -4.73 3.39
C GLU A 39 -3.69 -3.26 3.53
N LEU A 40 -2.92 -2.47 4.28
CA LEU A 40 -3.14 -1.03 4.37
C LEU A 40 -3.06 -0.35 3.00
N ARG A 41 -2.08 -0.71 2.17
CA ARG A 41 -1.98 -0.23 0.79
C ARG A 41 -3.25 -0.58 0.01
N HIS A 42 -3.72 -1.82 0.09
CA HIS A 42 -4.91 -2.27 -0.63
C HIS A 42 -6.16 -1.46 -0.26
N LEU A 43 -6.36 -1.18 1.03
CA LEU A 43 -7.46 -0.35 1.52
C LEU A 43 -7.37 1.10 1.06
N LEU A 44 -6.16 1.70 1.07
CA LEU A 44 -5.95 3.07 0.62
C LEU A 44 -6.12 3.23 -0.89
N GLU A 45 -5.75 2.21 -1.68
CA GLU A 45 -5.99 2.16 -3.12
C GLU A 45 -7.48 1.90 -3.46
N ASN A 46 -8.24 1.27 -2.54
CA ASN A 46 -9.65 0.91 -2.72
C ASN A 46 -10.52 1.39 -1.53
N PRO A 47 -10.73 2.71 -1.37
CA PRO A 47 -11.33 3.27 -0.17
C PRO A 47 -12.77 2.81 0.12
N ALA A 48 -13.50 2.30 -0.89
CA ALA A 48 -14.83 1.72 -0.68
C ALA A 48 -14.81 0.51 0.27
N LEU A 49 -13.69 -0.22 0.35
CA LEU A 49 -13.53 -1.35 1.28
C LEU A 49 -13.55 -0.92 2.76
N LEU A 50 -13.37 0.37 3.05
CA LEU A 50 -13.44 0.92 4.40
C LEU A 50 -14.88 1.25 4.86
N LEU A 51 -15.86 1.28 3.96
CA LEU A 51 -17.20 1.84 4.17
C LEU A 51 -18.29 0.78 4.42
N VAL A 52 -18.03 -0.21 5.28
CA VAL A 52 -19.06 -1.21 5.66
C VAL A 52 -20.33 -0.54 6.21
#